data_AF-A0A261WNB4-F1
#
_entry.id   AF-A0A261WNB4-F1
#
_cell.length_a   1.000
_cell.length_b   1.000
_cell.length_c   1.000
_cell.angle_alpha   90.00
_cell.angle_beta   90.00
_cell.angle_gamma   90.00
#
_symmetry.space_group_name_H-M   'P 1'
#
loop_
_entity.id
_entity.type
_entity.pdbx_description
1 polymer ?
#
loop_
_entity_poly.entity_id
_entity_poly.type
_entity_poly.pdbx_seq_one_letter_code
_entity_poly.pdbx_strand_id
1 'polypeptide(L)'
;MEQMLHCAAYQGHAQSARELAAYLRTGKKYKNAVDAYQQATRSGNTISARMLSEAFKGVSSPDSLFYMNLEADEERSKRYEAIHKFLKSNEAQGAKVPDLDIIAPLPPTKLPAWDGTFQWQKERDAKNAPDKPNDMLLQRLSKEKNLDPATGLPLTKN
;
A
#
# COMPACT_ATOMS: atom_id res chain seq x y z
N MET A 1 14.31 18.86 6.25
CA MET A 1 13.91 17.46 5.96
C MET A 1 12.40 17.26 6.13
N GLU A 2 11.81 17.66 7.26
CA GLU A 2 10.35 17.56 7.54
C GLU A 2 9.46 18.15 6.42
N GLN A 3 9.74 19.38 5.94
CA GLN A 3 8.98 19.99 4.84
C GLN A 3 9.06 19.21 3.52
N MET A 4 10.22 18.65 3.18
CA MET A 4 10.38 17.85 1.95
C MET A 4 9.64 16.51 2.05
N LEU A 5 9.70 15.87 3.23
CA LEU A 5 8.96 14.64 3.49
C LEU A 5 7.45 14.87 3.44
N HIS A 6 6.97 15.99 3.97
CA HIS A 6 5.56 16.40 3.85
C HIS A 6 5.12 16.55 2.39
N CYS A 7 5.90 17.26 1.56
CA CYS A 7 5.60 17.40 0.14
C CYS A 7 5.55 16.04 -0.58
N ALA A 8 6.55 15.18 -0.36
CA ALA A 8 6.61 13.85 -0.99
C ALA A 8 5.47 12.94 -0.51
N ALA A 9 5.11 13.00 0.76
CA ALA A 9 3.96 12.28 1.32
C ALA A 9 2.63 12.75 0.69
N TYR A 10 2.47 14.05 0.49
CA TYR A 10 1.30 14.63 -0.18
C TYR A 10 1.22 14.23 -1.65
N GLN A 11 2.36 14.11 -2.32
CA GLN A 11 2.48 13.60 -3.69
C GLN A 11 2.26 12.07 -3.80
N GLY A 12 1.95 11.39 -2.69
CA GLY A 12 1.66 9.95 -2.67
C GLY A 12 2.88 9.05 -2.62
N HIS A 13 4.06 9.57 -2.25
CA HIS A 13 5.26 8.77 -2.06
C HIS A 13 5.19 8.04 -0.71
N ALA A 14 4.73 6.79 -0.76
CA ALA A 14 4.40 5.99 0.42
C ALA A 14 5.55 5.86 1.43
N GLN A 15 6.79 5.75 0.94
CA GLN A 15 7.97 5.63 1.79
C GLN A 15 8.28 6.94 2.55
N SER A 16 8.12 8.09 1.89
CA SER A 16 8.37 9.39 2.54
C SER A 16 7.31 9.69 3.59
N ALA A 17 6.04 9.30 3.34
CA ALA A 17 4.97 9.38 4.33
C ALA A 17 5.27 8.51 5.56
N ARG A 18 5.80 7.29 5.36
CA ARG A 18 6.24 6.41 6.46
C ARG A 18 7.37 7.03 7.28
N GLU A 19 8.37 7.62 6.61
CA GLU A 19 9.51 8.28 7.27
C GLU A 19 9.06 9.49 8.08
N LEU A 20 8.17 10.31 7.52
CA LEU A 20 7.53 11.41 8.24
C LEU A 20 6.79 10.91 9.48
N ALA A 21 5.98 9.86 9.33
CA ALA A 21 5.24 9.28 10.44
C ALA A 21 6.17 8.79 11.56
N ALA A 22 7.27 8.13 11.21
CA ALA A 22 8.28 7.69 12.17
C ALA A 22 8.94 8.87 12.91
N TYR A 23 9.29 9.94 12.19
CA TYR A 23 9.85 11.17 12.77
C TYR A 23 8.88 11.86 13.72
N LEU A 24 7.60 11.98 13.33
CA LEU A 24 6.57 12.57 14.18
C LEU A 24 6.32 11.73 15.44
N ARG A 25 6.34 10.40 15.31
CA ARG A 25 6.18 9.47 16.44
C ARG A 25 7.33 9.60 17.43
N THR A 26 8.58 9.63 16.99
CA THR A 26 9.74 9.80 17.88
C THR A 26 9.73 11.18 18.54
N GLY A 27 9.23 12.20 17.85
CA GLY A 27 8.95 13.53 18.40
C GLY A 27 7.70 13.61 19.28
N LYS A 28 7.04 12.49 19.59
CA LYS A 28 5.81 12.39 20.41
C LYS A 28 4.61 13.16 19.87
N LYS A 29 4.63 13.55 18.58
CA LYS A 29 3.52 14.17 17.86
C LYS A 29 2.58 13.08 17.33
N TYR A 30 2.00 12.29 18.24
CA TYR A 30 1.36 11.02 17.90
C TYR A 30 0.18 11.15 16.93
N LYS A 31 -0.69 12.15 17.10
CA LYS A 31 -1.82 12.39 16.19
C LYS A 31 -1.34 12.57 14.74
N ASN A 32 -0.37 13.46 14.54
CA ASN A 32 0.20 13.71 13.21
C ASN A 32 0.95 12.47 12.67
N ALA A 33 1.56 11.67 13.54
CA ALA A 33 2.20 10.41 13.15
C ALA A 33 1.18 9.40 12.62
N VAL A 34 0.03 9.28 13.29
CA VAL A 34 -1.07 8.40 12.89
C VAL A 34 -1.64 8.84 11.54
N ASP A 35 -1.85 10.14 11.33
CA ASP A 35 -2.29 10.70 10.04
C ASP A 35 -1.28 10.37 8.92
N ALA A 36 0.02 10.55 9.18
CA ALA A 36 1.07 10.25 8.22
C ALA A 36 1.21 8.75 7.93
N TYR A 37 1.07 7.88 8.93
CA TYR A 37 1.01 6.43 8.72
C TYR A 37 -0.23 6.03 7.92
N GLN A 38 -1.36 6.71 8.13
CA GLN A 38 -2.58 6.47 7.36
C GLN A 38 -2.38 6.85 5.89
N GLN A 39 -1.80 8.03 5.62
CA GLN A 39 -1.41 8.48 4.28
C GLN A 39 -0.47 7.48 3.58
N ALA A 40 0.55 7.00 4.30
CA ALA A 40 1.50 6.01 3.80
C ALA A 40 0.79 4.70 3.45
N THR A 41 -0.13 4.24 4.31
CA THR A 41 -0.95 3.03 4.08
C THR A 41 -1.83 3.17 2.84
N ARG A 42 -2.53 4.32 2.69
CA ARG A 42 -3.34 4.64 1.51
C ARG A 42 -2.51 4.52 0.22
N SER A 43 -1.25 4.93 0.30
CA SER A 43 -0.29 4.91 -0.81
C SER A 43 0.40 3.54 -1.02
N GLY A 44 0.04 2.51 -0.24
CA GLY A 44 0.55 1.14 -0.39
C GLY A 44 1.70 0.75 0.54
N ASN A 45 2.01 1.54 1.58
CA ASN A 45 3.08 1.18 2.50
C ASN A 45 2.65 0.11 3.51
N THR A 46 3.08 -1.13 3.26
CA THR A 46 2.78 -2.32 4.08
C THR A 46 3.22 -2.19 5.54
N ILE A 47 4.35 -1.54 5.82
CA ILE A 47 4.87 -1.34 7.19
C ILE A 47 3.96 -0.38 7.96
N SER A 48 3.50 0.70 7.32
CA SER A 48 2.63 1.69 7.94
C SER A 48 1.28 1.07 8.36
N ALA A 49 0.72 0.19 7.52
CA ALA A 49 -0.48 -0.58 7.86
C ALA A 49 -0.28 -1.42 9.13
N ARG A 50 0.85 -2.12 9.23
CA ARG A 50 1.20 -2.92 10.42
C ARG A 50 1.39 -2.05 11.66
N MET A 51 2.05 -0.91 11.53
CA MET A 51 2.26 0.02 12.64
C MET A 51 0.92 0.48 13.23
N LEU A 52 -0.07 0.80 12.38
CA LEU A 52 -1.40 1.18 12.82
C LEU A 52 -2.18 0.00 13.41
N SER A 53 -2.12 -1.17 12.78
CA SER A 53 -2.71 -2.42 13.30
C SER A 53 -2.29 -2.67 14.76
N GLU A 54 -0.99 -2.62 15.04
CA GLU A 54 -0.45 -2.83 16.39
C GLU A 54 -0.79 -1.67 17.34
N ALA A 55 -0.73 -0.41 16.88
CA ALA A 55 -1.04 0.75 17.72
C ALA A 55 -2.49 0.75 18.22
N PHE A 56 -3.45 0.37 17.37
CA PHE A 56 -4.87 0.25 17.73
C PHE A 56 -5.18 -0.92 18.67
N LYS A 57 -4.21 -1.78 19.01
CA LYS A 57 -4.37 -2.73 20.13
C LYS A 57 -4.34 -2.04 21.50
N GLY A 58 -4.11 -0.72 21.54
CA GLY A 58 -4.09 0.06 22.79
C GLY A 58 -2.80 -0.15 23.58
N VAL A 59 -1.66 -0.03 22.90
CA VAL A 59 -0.34 -0.26 23.51
C VAL A 59 -0.12 0.71 24.68
N SER A 60 0.03 0.18 25.90
CA SER A 60 0.16 1.01 27.11
C SER A 60 1.59 1.51 27.37
N SER A 61 2.62 0.80 26.89
CA SER A 61 4.02 1.14 27.18
C SER A 61 4.57 2.19 26.19
N PRO A 62 4.99 3.39 26.66
CA PRO A 62 5.58 4.41 25.80
C PRO A 62 6.88 3.99 25.10
N ASP A 63 7.59 3.00 25.63
CA ASP A 63 8.85 2.49 25.07
C ASP A 63 8.61 1.52 23.90
N SER A 64 7.36 1.09 23.69
CA SER A 64 7.01 0.22 22.58
C SER A 64 7.16 0.94 21.23
N LEU A 65 7.66 0.20 20.23
CA LEU A 65 7.72 0.65 18.84
C LEU A 65 6.35 1.11 18.33
N PHE A 66 5.28 0.45 18.76
CA PHE A 66 3.91 0.67 18.30
C PHE A 66 3.15 1.70 19.12
N TYR A 67 3.75 2.28 20.16
CA TYR A 67 3.09 3.28 20.99
C TYR A 67 2.82 4.56 20.18
N MET A 68 1.54 4.95 20.14
CA MET A 68 1.07 6.20 19.52
C MET A 68 -0.04 6.89 20.34
N ASN A 69 -0.12 6.60 21.65
CA ASN A 69 -1.14 7.18 22.54
C ASN A 69 -2.57 7.07 21.98
N LEU A 70 -2.91 5.89 21.45
CA LEU A 70 -4.22 5.57 20.92
C LEU A 70 -4.98 4.69 21.92
N GLU A 71 -6.29 4.90 22.02
CA GLU A 71 -7.18 3.97 22.69
C GLU A 71 -7.27 2.65 21.91
N ALA A 72 -7.55 1.56 22.63
CA ALA A 72 -7.76 0.27 22.00
C ALA A 72 -9.02 0.29 21.12
N ASP A 73 -8.86 -0.11 19.86
CA ASP A 73 -9.94 -0.31 18.90
C ASP A 73 -9.64 -1.61 18.14
N GLU A 74 -10.17 -2.72 18.66
CA GLU A 74 -9.89 -4.07 18.17
C GLU A 74 -10.35 -4.25 16.71
N GLU A 75 -11.51 -3.70 16.36
CA GLU A 75 -12.04 -3.79 15.00
C GLU A 75 -11.16 -3.00 14.03
N ARG A 76 -10.72 -1.80 14.41
CA ARG A 76 -9.79 -1.01 13.57
C ARG A 76 -8.44 -1.68 13.43
N SER A 77 -7.92 -2.27 14.50
CA SER A 77 -6.71 -3.09 14.48
C SER A 77 -6.83 -4.22 13.46
N LYS A 78 -7.94 -4.99 13.49
CA LYS A 78 -8.22 -6.07 12.53
C LYS A 78 -8.30 -5.58 11.09
N ARG A 79 -8.91 -4.42 10.83
CA ARG A 79 -8.98 -3.84 9.48
C ARG A 79 -7.61 -3.41 8.96
N TYR A 80 -6.79 -2.76 9.78
CA TYR A 80 -5.41 -2.45 9.39
C TYR A 80 -4.55 -3.70 9.19
N GLU A 81 -4.79 -4.77 9.95
CA GLU A 81 -4.14 -6.07 9.72
C GLU A 81 -4.57 -6.70 8.39
N ALA A 82 -5.85 -6.62 8.03
CA ALA A 82 -6.34 -7.07 6.73
C ALA A 82 -5.73 -6.25 5.58
N ILE A 83 -5.63 -4.93 5.73
CA ILE A 83 -4.93 -4.04 4.79
C ILE A 83 -3.46 -4.43 4.67
N HIS A 84 -2.76 -4.68 5.78
CA HIS A 84 -1.37 -5.12 5.80
C HIS A 84 -1.18 -6.40 4.98
N LYS A 85 -2.01 -7.41 5.21
CA LYS A 85 -1.97 -8.68 4.48
C LYS A 85 -2.25 -8.49 2.99
N PHE A 86 -3.26 -7.70 2.65
CA PHE A 86 -3.61 -7.38 1.26
C PHE A 86 -2.45 -6.70 0.52
N LEU A 87 -1.87 -5.66 1.11
CA LEU A 87 -0.74 -4.94 0.53
C LEU A 87 0.49 -5.83 0.39
N LYS A 88 0.77 -6.67 1.40
CA LYS A 88 1.88 -7.62 1.35
C LYS A 88 1.71 -8.66 0.23
N SER A 89 0.51 -9.21 0.06
CA SER A 89 0.22 -10.18 -0.99
C SER A 89 0.28 -9.59 -2.40
N ASN A 90 0.09 -8.27 -2.53
CA ASN A 90 0.04 -7.58 -3.82
C ASN A 90 1.19 -6.57 -4.01
N GLU A 91 2.28 -6.71 -3.25
CA GLU A 91 3.40 -5.77 -3.23
C GLU A 91 4.08 -5.66 -4.61
N ALA A 92 4.30 -6.81 -5.27
CA ALA A 92 4.90 -6.87 -6.61
C ALA A 92 4.04 -6.18 -7.68
N GLN A 93 2.75 -6.04 -7.44
CA GLN A 93 1.80 -5.40 -8.33
C GLN A 93 1.57 -3.92 -8.00
N GLY A 94 2.24 -3.39 -6.98
CA GLY A 94 2.12 -1.99 -6.56
C GLY A 94 0.72 -1.66 -6.02
N ALA A 95 0.12 -2.55 -5.23
CA ALA A 95 -1.20 -2.32 -4.66
C ALA A 95 -1.26 -1.07 -3.78
N LYS A 96 -2.42 -0.42 -3.80
CA LYS A 96 -2.76 0.76 -3.01
C LYS A 96 -4.16 0.58 -2.41
N VAL A 97 -4.50 1.41 -1.43
CA VAL A 97 -5.80 1.37 -0.76
C VAL A 97 -6.44 2.75 -0.81
N PRO A 98 -6.91 3.22 -2.00
CA PRO A 98 -7.48 4.57 -2.14
C PRO A 98 -8.76 4.76 -1.32
N ASP A 99 -9.48 3.67 -1.05
CA ASP A 99 -10.71 3.57 -0.27
C ASP A 99 -10.48 3.43 1.25
N LEU A 100 -9.26 3.66 1.73
CA LEU A 100 -8.90 3.43 3.12
C LEU A 100 -9.78 4.20 4.13
N ASP A 101 -10.26 5.39 3.81
CA ASP A 101 -11.17 6.15 4.70
C ASP A 101 -12.58 5.54 4.79
N ILE A 102 -12.95 4.71 3.82
CA ILE A 102 -14.19 3.93 3.83
C ILE A 102 -13.96 2.58 4.54
N ILE A 103 -12.72 2.10 4.61
CA ILE A 103 -12.39 0.84 5.30
C ILE A 103 -12.11 1.09 6.79
N ALA A 104 -11.19 2.00 7.11
CA ALA A 104 -10.69 2.26 8.44
C ALA A 104 -10.36 3.77 8.62
N PRO A 105 -11.39 4.64 8.65
CA PRO A 105 -11.18 6.06 8.96
C PRO A 105 -10.52 6.21 10.34
N LEU A 106 -9.81 7.31 10.60
CA LEU A 106 -9.21 7.59 11.92
C LEU A 106 -10.26 8.10 12.95
N PRO A 107 -10.01 7.94 14.26
CA PRO A 107 -10.91 8.46 15.29
C PRO A 107 -11.02 9.99 15.18
N PRO A 108 -12.17 10.59 15.51
CA PRO A 108 -13.32 10.02 16.24
C PRO A 108 -14.36 9.31 15.35
N THR A 109 -14.13 9.21 14.05
CA THR A 109 -15.09 8.62 13.12
C THR A 109 -15.32 7.14 13.45
N LYS A 110 -16.60 6.76 13.53
CA LYS A 110 -17.00 5.35 13.72
C LYS A 110 -16.68 4.55 12.46
N LEU A 111 -16.30 3.29 12.65
CA LEU A 111 -16.01 2.40 11.53
C LEU A 111 -17.31 2.12 10.75
N PRO A 112 -17.34 2.38 9.44
CA PRO A 112 -18.48 2.04 8.60
C PRO A 112 -18.56 0.52 8.39
N ALA A 113 -19.68 0.04 7.85
CA ALA A 113 -19.77 -1.35 7.39
C ALA A 113 -18.78 -1.57 6.24
N TRP A 114 -18.05 -2.68 6.29
CA TRP A 114 -17.07 -3.05 5.29
C TRP A 114 -17.26 -4.52 4.90
N ASP A 115 -17.27 -4.79 3.60
CA ASP A 115 -17.53 -6.11 3.01
C ASP A 115 -16.26 -7.00 2.97
N GLY A 116 -15.14 -6.52 3.51
CA GLY A 116 -13.86 -7.24 3.49
C GLY A 116 -13.11 -7.16 2.15
N THR A 117 -13.57 -6.33 1.22
CA THR A 117 -12.98 -6.19 -0.13
C THR A 117 -12.24 -4.88 -0.31
N PHE A 118 -11.38 -4.80 -1.32
CA PHE A 118 -10.60 -3.61 -1.66
C PHE A 118 -10.96 -3.12 -3.05
N GLN A 119 -11.16 -1.81 -3.20
CA GLN A 119 -11.43 -1.19 -4.50
C GLN A 119 -10.37 -1.54 -5.55
N TRP A 120 -9.09 -1.54 -5.16
CA TRP A 120 -7.99 -1.90 -6.05
C TRP A 120 -8.13 -3.32 -6.62
N GLN A 121 -8.60 -4.27 -5.81
CA GLN A 121 -8.82 -5.65 -6.26
C GLN A 121 -9.97 -5.72 -7.26
N LYS A 122 -11.10 -5.07 -6.95
CA LYS A 122 -12.28 -4.99 -7.83
C LYS A 122 -11.92 -4.40 -9.20
N GLU A 123 -11.17 -3.31 -9.22
CA GLU A 123 -10.74 -2.66 -10.46
C GLU A 123 -9.80 -3.52 -11.29
N ARG A 124 -8.96 -4.33 -10.64
CA ARG A 124 -8.04 -5.23 -11.34
C ARG A 124 -8.77 -6.44 -11.91
N ASP A 125 -9.67 -7.03 -11.14
CA ASP A 125 -10.46 -8.19 -11.58
C ASP A 125 -11.45 -7.81 -12.69
N ALA A 126 -11.91 -6.56 -12.71
CA ALA A 126 -12.76 -6.02 -13.78
C ALA A 126 -11.97 -5.64 -15.06
N LYS A 127 -10.64 -5.54 -15.01
CA LYS A 127 -9.84 -5.24 -16.20
C LYS A 127 -9.71 -6.49 -17.06
N ASN A 128 -10.19 -6.39 -18.30
CA ASN A 128 -9.91 -7.39 -19.32
C ASN A 128 -8.41 -7.48 -19.58
N ALA A 129 -7.93 -8.67 -19.97
CA ALA A 129 -6.55 -8.85 -20.38
C ALA A 129 -6.18 -7.79 -21.44
N PRO A 130 -4.98 -7.20 -21.37
CA PRO A 130 -4.54 -6.26 -22.39
C PRO A 130 -4.63 -6.92 -23.77
N ASP A 131 -5.06 -6.14 -24.76
CA ASP A 131 -5.16 -6.64 -26.13
C ASP A 131 -3.82 -7.20 -26.58
N LYS A 132 -3.87 -8.33 -27.31
CA LYS A 132 -2.66 -8.92 -27.89
C LYS A 132 -1.98 -7.86 -28.77
N PRO A 133 -0.65 -7.68 -28.67
CA PRO A 133 0.07 -6.82 -29.60
C PRO A 133 -0.20 -7.23 -31.06
N ASN A 134 -0.16 -6.26 -31.98
CA ASN A 134 -0.30 -6.54 -33.41
C ASN A 134 0.73 -7.60 -33.85
N ASP A 135 0.28 -8.65 -34.54
CA ASP A 135 1.13 -9.75 -35.01
C ASP A 135 2.31 -9.27 -35.84
N MET A 136 2.16 -8.19 -36.63
CA MET A 136 3.25 -7.59 -37.38
C MET A 136 4.36 -7.00 -36.48
N LEU A 137 3.98 -6.40 -35.35
CA LEU A 137 4.93 -5.86 -34.38
C LEU A 137 5.65 -7.01 -33.67
N LEU A 138 4.91 -8.05 -33.29
CA LEU A 138 5.46 -9.24 -32.64
C LEU A 138 6.52 -9.92 -33.54
N GLN A 139 6.19 -10.16 -34.80
CA GLN A 139 7.13 -10.74 -35.77
C GLN A 139 8.39 -9.89 -35.96
N ARG A 140 8.24 -8.56 -36.04
CA ARG A 140 9.38 -7.65 -36.20
C ARG A 140 10.33 -7.72 -35.00
N LEU A 141 9.79 -7.62 -33.78
CA LEU A 141 10.59 -7.64 -32.55
C LEU A 141 11.25 -8.99 -32.32
N SER A 142 10.52 -10.10 -32.56
CA SER A 142 11.08 -11.45 -32.47
C SER A 142 12.23 -11.65 -33.44
N LYS A 143 12.09 -11.23 -34.70
CA LYS A 143 13.17 -11.29 -35.70
C LYS A 143 14.39 -10.47 -35.27
N GLU A 144 14.18 -9.25 -34.77
CA GLU A 144 15.27 -8.37 -34.29
C GLU A 144 16.05 -8.99 -33.13
N LYS A 145 15.37 -9.71 -32.23
CA LYS A 145 16.00 -10.39 -31.09
C LYS A 145 16.40 -11.84 -31.36
N ASN A 146 16.27 -12.30 -32.60
CA ASN A 146 16.53 -13.69 -33.01
C ASN A 146 15.75 -14.71 -32.16
N LEU A 147 14.47 -14.42 -31.93
CA LEU A 147 13.52 -15.24 -31.18
C LEU A 147 12.46 -15.81 -32.13
N ASP A 148 11.92 -16.96 -31.76
CA ASP A 148 10.74 -17.54 -32.38
C ASP A 148 9.50 -16.69 -31.99
N PRO A 149 8.69 -16.22 -32.95
CA PRO A 149 7.56 -15.34 -32.67
C PRO A 149 6.35 -16.04 -32.01
N ALA A 150 6.27 -17.36 -32.07
CA ALA A 150 5.19 -18.14 -31.45
C ALA A 150 5.52 -18.54 -30.01
N THR A 151 6.78 -18.82 -29.72
CA THR A 151 7.25 -19.36 -28.42
C THR A 151 8.08 -18.37 -27.61
N GLY A 152 8.65 -17.35 -28.25
CA GLY A 152 9.57 -16.40 -27.62
C GLY A 152 10.96 -16.95 -27.31
N LEU A 153 11.24 -18.20 -27.70
CA LEU A 153 12.52 -18.86 -27.43
C LEU A 153 13.59 -18.42 -28.44
N PRO A 154 14.88 -18.39 -28.06
CA PRO A 154 15.96 -18.13 -28.99
C PRO A 154 15.95 -19.12 -30.14
N LEU A 155 16.02 -18.61 -31.36
CA LEU A 155 16.33 -19.42 -32.53
C LEU A 155 17.80 -19.81 -32.37
N THR A 156 18.05 -21.02 -31.90
CA THR A 156 19.40 -21.56 -31.61
C THR A 156 20.36 -21.19 -32.73
N LYS A 157 21.45 -20.50 -32.38
CA LYS A 157 22.61 -20.41 -33.27
C LYS A 157 23.33 -21.75 -33.21
N ASN A 158 23.32 -22.49 -34.32
CA ASN A 158 24.43 -23.38 -34.61
C ASN A 158 25.69 -22.55 -34.84
#